data_AF-A0A937EHN9-F1
#
_entry.id   AF-A0A937EHN9-F1
#
_cell.length_a   1.000
_cell.length_b   1.000
_cell.length_c   1.000
_cell.angle_alpha   90.00
_cell.angle_beta   90.00
_cell.angle_gamma   90.00
#
_symmetry.space_group_name_H-M   'P 1'
#
loop_
_entity.id
_entity.type
_entity.pdbx_description
1 polymer ?
#
loop_
_entity_poly.entity_id
_entity_poly.type
_entity_poly.pdbx_seq_one_letter_code
_entity_poly.pdbx_strand_id
1 'polypeptide(L)'
;MPLHQYAYFALFSQHTTADEMTLHLGIAPDEVSVRGSRFTEPRPIPVSHCWKIVCRDPGLRVDEQIASILGRLQPHTDRIAAVARGLTGNGGGAVLQVVRYFDDTDQDKPKAADAPSLFGWHVDRSVLDFLSATGAELDVDEYDMTRDDEYAA
;
A
#
# COMPACT_ATOMS: atom_id res chain seq x y z
N MET A 1 -10.22 15.72 14.59
CA MET A 1 -9.74 14.85 13.49
C MET A 1 -8.47 14.07 13.85
N PRO A 2 -8.60 13.00 14.66
CA PRO A 2 -7.70 11.86 14.61
C PRO A 2 -7.46 11.38 13.16
N LEU A 3 -6.23 10.96 12.88
CA LEU A 3 -5.81 10.46 11.57
C LEU A 3 -5.12 9.12 11.78
N HIS A 4 -5.70 8.07 11.20
CA HIS A 4 -5.07 6.77 11.08
C HIS A 4 -4.59 6.59 9.65
N GLN A 5 -3.30 6.33 9.47
CA GLN A 5 -2.70 6.22 8.14
C GLN A 5 -1.63 5.15 8.07
N TYR A 6 -1.48 4.58 6.90
CA TYR A 6 -0.39 3.66 6.58
C TYR A 6 -0.06 3.71 5.10
N ALA A 7 1.14 3.25 4.76
CA ALA A 7 1.56 3.05 3.39
C ALA A 7 1.95 1.58 3.15
N TYR A 8 1.84 1.14 1.91
CA TYR A 8 2.40 -0.13 1.49
C TYR A 8 2.80 -0.11 0.03
N PHE A 9 3.83 -0.89 -0.31
CA PHE A 9 4.11 -1.27 -1.69
C PHE A 9 3.53 -2.66 -1.95
N ALA A 10 2.87 -2.84 -3.09
CA ALA A 10 2.31 -4.12 -3.48
C ALA A 10 2.68 -4.49 -4.93
N LEU A 11 2.92 -5.78 -5.13
CA LEU A 11 2.81 -6.43 -6.43
C LEU A 11 1.51 -7.24 -6.45
N PHE A 12 0.79 -7.20 -7.56
CA PHE A 12 -0.47 -7.90 -7.70
C PHE A 12 -0.57 -8.62 -9.04
N SER A 13 -1.26 -9.77 -9.08
CA SER A 13 -1.41 -10.58 -10.29
C SER A 13 -2.59 -11.54 -10.20
N GLN A 14 -3.26 -11.78 -11.32
CA GLN A 14 -4.32 -12.80 -11.42
C GLN A 14 -3.76 -14.23 -11.48
N HIS A 15 -2.49 -14.38 -11.87
CA HIS A 15 -1.92 -15.68 -12.24
C HIS A 15 -0.63 -16.04 -11.49
N THR A 16 0.10 -15.04 -11.01
CA THR A 16 1.32 -15.24 -10.24
C THR A 16 0.99 -15.17 -8.77
N THR A 17 1.32 -16.21 -8.01
CA THR A 17 1.12 -16.27 -6.57
C THR A 17 2.15 -15.43 -5.83
N ALA A 18 1.85 -15.06 -4.58
CA ALA A 18 2.80 -14.33 -3.73
C ALA A 18 4.07 -15.16 -3.41
N ASP A 19 3.96 -16.49 -3.36
CA ASP A 19 5.12 -17.38 -3.14
C ASP A 19 6.07 -17.34 -4.34
N GLU A 20 5.53 -17.38 -5.56
CA GLU A 20 6.31 -17.23 -6.79
C GLU A 20 6.97 -15.84 -6.86
N MET A 21 6.23 -14.77 -6.51
CA MET A 21 6.81 -13.43 -6.41
C MET A 21 7.97 -13.39 -5.40
N THR A 22 7.78 -13.97 -4.21
CA THR A 22 8.81 -14.06 -3.17
C THR A 22 10.08 -14.76 -3.67
N LEU A 23 9.92 -15.88 -4.38
CA LEU A 23 11.03 -16.62 -4.97
C LEU A 23 11.83 -15.76 -5.96
N HIS A 24 11.15 -14.99 -6.80
CA HIS A 24 11.79 -14.13 -7.80
C HIS A 24 12.45 -12.89 -7.18
N LEU A 25 11.84 -12.30 -6.17
CA LEU A 25 12.35 -11.10 -5.51
C LEU A 25 13.53 -11.42 -4.59
N GLY A 26 13.48 -12.57 -3.91
CA GLY A 26 14.42 -12.94 -2.86
C GLY A 26 14.22 -12.16 -1.56
N ILE A 27 13.03 -11.57 -1.37
CA ILE A 27 12.59 -10.93 -0.13
C ILE A 27 11.19 -11.42 0.23
N ALA A 28 10.97 -11.64 1.53
CA ALA A 28 9.66 -12.02 2.04
C ALA A 28 8.73 -10.80 2.13
N PRO A 29 7.41 -10.98 1.90
CA PRO A 29 6.42 -9.95 2.15
C PRO A 29 6.16 -9.81 3.65
N ASP A 30 5.59 -8.67 4.03
CA ASP A 30 4.95 -8.50 5.34
C ASP A 30 3.53 -9.09 5.33
N GLU A 31 2.81 -8.89 4.22
CA GLU A 31 1.44 -9.33 4.06
C GLU A 31 1.23 -9.99 2.68
N VAL A 32 0.40 -11.03 2.66
CA VAL A 32 -0.10 -11.68 1.45
C VAL A 32 -1.62 -11.69 1.49
N SER A 33 -2.27 -11.35 0.37
CA SER A 33 -3.72 -11.44 0.26
C SER A 33 -4.15 -12.05 -1.06
N VAL A 34 -5.20 -12.87 -1.06
CA VAL A 34 -5.82 -13.42 -2.27
C VAL A 34 -7.27 -12.98 -2.33
N ARG A 35 -7.61 -12.18 -3.34
CA ARG A 35 -8.98 -11.77 -3.61
C ARG A 35 -9.66 -12.84 -4.45
N GLY A 36 -10.64 -13.51 -3.87
CA GLY A 36 -11.43 -14.52 -4.57
C GLY A 36 -12.19 -13.94 -5.76
N SER A 37 -12.44 -14.79 -6.76
CA SER A 37 -13.29 -14.43 -7.90
C SER A 37 -14.74 -14.76 -7.67
N ARG A 38 -15.59 -13.91 -8.23
CA ARG A 38 -17.04 -14.12 -8.31
C ARG A 38 -17.42 -15.09 -9.44
N PHE A 39 -16.48 -15.40 -10.35
CA PHE A 39 -16.69 -16.32 -11.46
C PHE A 39 -16.22 -17.73 -11.08
N THR A 40 -17.10 -18.72 -11.26
CA THR A 40 -16.85 -20.12 -10.89
C THR A 40 -16.54 -21.03 -12.07
N GLU A 41 -16.78 -20.60 -13.32
CA GLU A 41 -16.55 -21.37 -14.54
C GLU A 41 -15.67 -20.59 -15.55
N PRO A 42 -14.82 -21.26 -16.36
CA PRO A 42 -14.55 -22.71 -16.39
C PRO A 42 -13.60 -23.18 -15.28
N ARG A 43 -12.84 -22.27 -14.66
CA ARG A 43 -12.12 -22.49 -13.39
C ARG A 43 -12.08 -21.16 -12.63
N PRO A 44 -12.31 -21.13 -11.30
CA PRO A 44 -12.12 -19.90 -10.53
C PRO A 44 -10.66 -19.46 -10.60
N ILE A 45 -10.39 -18.38 -11.31
CA ILE A 45 -9.11 -17.67 -11.28
C ILE A 45 -9.24 -16.62 -10.18
N PRO A 46 -8.35 -16.55 -9.18
CA PRO A 46 -8.38 -15.46 -8.20
C PRO A 46 -8.43 -14.10 -8.91
N VAL A 47 -9.24 -13.18 -8.40
CA VAL A 47 -9.26 -11.81 -8.94
C VAL A 47 -7.89 -11.15 -8.78
N SER A 48 -7.18 -11.47 -7.70
CA SER A 48 -5.80 -11.00 -7.51
C SER A 48 -5.11 -11.73 -6.37
N HIS A 49 -3.89 -12.20 -6.60
CA HIS A 49 -2.88 -12.42 -5.58
C HIS A 49 -2.14 -11.11 -5.33
N CYS A 50 -1.87 -10.77 -4.08
CA CYS A 50 -1.07 -9.60 -3.73
C CYS A 50 0.04 -9.98 -2.75
N TRP A 51 1.21 -9.42 -2.99
CA TRP A 51 2.42 -9.49 -2.18
C TRP A 51 2.77 -8.08 -1.72
N LYS A 52 2.98 -7.85 -0.41
CA LYS A 52 3.10 -6.48 0.14
C LYS A 52 4.27 -6.29 1.11
N ILE A 53 4.86 -5.09 1.07
CA ILE A 53 5.68 -4.51 2.14
C ILE A 53 4.93 -3.33 2.74
N VAL A 54 4.75 -3.31 4.05
CA VAL A 54 3.79 -2.43 4.74
C VAL A 54 4.49 -1.66 5.87
N CYS A 55 4.16 -0.38 6.02
CA CYS A 55 4.53 0.40 7.21
C CYS A 55 3.26 0.98 7.86
N ARG A 56 2.99 0.55 9.09
CA ARG A 56 1.84 0.97 9.94
C ARG A 56 2.30 1.69 11.21
N ASP A 57 3.56 2.09 11.26
CA ASP A 57 4.13 2.65 12.48
C ASP A 57 3.37 3.93 12.85
N PRO A 58 2.75 3.98 14.05
CA PRO A 58 1.94 5.12 14.45
C PRO A 58 2.81 6.36 14.66
N GLY A 59 2.29 7.52 14.29
CA GLY A 59 2.98 8.80 14.48
C GLY A 59 4.00 9.16 13.38
N LEU A 60 4.24 8.28 12.41
CA LEU A 60 5.00 8.63 11.21
C LEU A 60 4.12 9.37 10.20
N ARG A 61 4.70 10.37 9.54
CA ARG A 61 4.13 10.97 8.34
C ARG A 61 4.18 9.98 7.18
N VAL A 62 3.36 10.22 6.16
CA VAL A 62 3.27 9.32 4.99
C VAL A 62 4.62 9.20 4.27
N ASP A 63 5.37 10.30 4.12
CA ASP A 63 6.69 10.29 3.50
C ASP A 63 7.72 9.47 4.30
N GLU A 64 7.65 9.50 5.63
CA GLU A 64 8.46 8.66 6.52
C GLU A 64 8.08 7.17 6.42
N GLN A 65 6.79 6.85 6.32
CA GLN A 65 6.32 5.48 6.08
C GLN A 65 6.79 4.96 4.71
N ILE A 66 6.70 5.78 3.67
CA ILE A 66 7.22 5.46 2.33
C ILE A 66 8.73 5.26 2.38
N ALA A 67 9.49 6.14 3.06
CA ALA A 67 10.93 6.00 3.19
C ALA A 67 11.33 4.69 3.88
N SER A 68 10.59 4.27 4.92
CA SER A 68 10.78 2.97 5.58
C SER A 68 10.58 1.79 4.63
N ILE A 69 9.51 1.83 3.81
CA ILE A 69 9.24 0.82 2.78
C ILE A 69 10.35 0.81 1.73
N LEU A 70 10.73 1.97 1.19
CA LEU A 70 11.75 2.06 0.16
C LEU A 70 13.13 1.65 0.66
N GLY A 71 13.48 1.92 1.91
CA GLY A 71 14.73 1.44 2.51
C GLY A 71 14.87 -0.09 2.45
N ARG A 72 13.75 -0.82 2.47
CA ARG A 72 13.72 -2.27 2.33
C ARG A 72 13.70 -2.74 0.88
N LEU A 73 13.07 -1.99 -0.02
CA LEU A 73 12.89 -2.36 -1.42
C LEU A 73 14.05 -1.95 -2.33
N GLN A 74 14.75 -0.86 -2.00
CA GLN A 74 15.81 -0.28 -2.83
C GLN A 74 16.88 -1.29 -3.24
N PRO A 75 17.39 -2.18 -2.36
CA PRO A 75 18.36 -3.20 -2.74
C PRO A 75 17.85 -4.21 -3.79
N HIS A 76 16.54 -4.27 -4.01
CA HIS A 76 15.86 -5.22 -4.88
C HIS A 76 15.18 -4.57 -6.09
N THR A 77 15.39 -3.27 -6.32
CA THR A 77 14.69 -2.46 -7.33
C THR A 77 14.69 -3.11 -8.72
N ASP A 78 15.84 -3.59 -9.20
CA ASP A 78 15.94 -4.21 -10.53
C ASP A 78 15.11 -5.50 -10.65
N ARG A 79 15.08 -6.31 -9.59
CA ARG A 79 14.27 -7.54 -9.54
C ARG A 79 12.79 -7.21 -9.46
N ILE A 80 12.42 -6.23 -8.63
CA ILE A 80 11.05 -5.73 -8.53
C ILE A 80 10.58 -5.23 -9.89
N ALA A 81 11.39 -4.43 -10.58
CA ALA A 81 11.09 -3.92 -11.91
C ALA A 81 10.93 -5.05 -12.94
N ALA A 82 11.79 -6.07 -12.90
CA ALA A 82 11.67 -7.23 -13.77
C ALA A 82 10.39 -8.02 -13.53
N VAL A 83 10.04 -8.27 -12.26
CA VAL A 83 8.79 -8.94 -11.88
C VAL A 83 7.59 -8.11 -12.31
N ALA A 84 7.53 -6.82 -11.94
CA ALA A 84 6.44 -5.92 -12.26
C ALA A 84 6.12 -5.87 -13.76
N ARG A 85 7.15 -5.74 -14.62
CA ARG A 85 6.99 -5.81 -16.08
C ARG A 85 6.37 -7.13 -16.56
N GLY A 86 6.77 -8.25 -15.94
CA GLY A 86 6.18 -9.56 -16.23
C GLY A 86 4.72 -9.68 -15.80
N LEU A 87 4.33 -8.98 -14.73
CA LEU A 87 2.95 -8.97 -14.22
C LEU A 87 2.02 -8.11 -15.10
N THR A 88 2.48 -6.95 -15.59
CA THR A 88 1.67 -6.05 -16.44
C THR A 88 1.13 -6.73 -17.69
N GLY A 89 1.92 -7.62 -18.31
CA GLY A 89 1.48 -8.40 -19.47
C GLY A 89 0.34 -9.40 -19.19
N ASN A 90 0.06 -9.68 -17.92
CA ASN A 90 -0.82 -10.75 -17.45
C ASN A 90 -1.93 -10.26 -16.49
N GLY A 91 -2.31 -8.98 -16.57
CA GLY A 91 -3.38 -8.42 -15.74
C GLY A 91 -2.98 -8.15 -14.29
N GLY A 92 -1.69 -7.98 -14.03
CA GLY A 92 -1.11 -7.58 -12.75
C GLY A 92 -0.34 -6.26 -12.83
N GLY A 93 0.37 -5.90 -11.77
CA GLY A 93 1.12 -4.65 -11.71
C GLY A 93 1.78 -4.40 -10.36
N ALA A 94 2.21 -3.15 -10.17
CA ALA A 94 2.84 -2.66 -8.94
C ALA A 94 2.17 -1.36 -8.50
N VAL A 95 2.00 -1.16 -7.19
CA VAL A 95 1.43 0.07 -6.62
C VAL A 95 2.10 0.41 -5.30
N LEU A 96 2.37 1.69 -5.08
CA LEU A 96 2.64 2.28 -3.79
C LEU A 96 1.32 2.91 -3.31
N GLN A 97 0.68 2.30 -2.32
CA GLN A 97 -0.58 2.76 -1.76
C GLN A 97 -0.34 3.57 -0.50
N VAL A 98 -1.06 4.68 -0.36
CA VAL A 98 -1.27 5.39 0.89
C VAL A 98 -2.74 5.25 1.27
N VAL A 99 -3.03 4.90 2.51
CA VAL A 99 -4.41 4.80 3.00
C VAL A 99 -4.56 5.66 4.24
N ARG A 100 -5.56 6.55 4.23
CA ARG A 100 -5.81 7.53 5.29
C ARG A 100 -7.27 7.48 5.71
N TYR A 101 -7.50 7.34 7.01
CA TYR A 101 -8.80 7.41 7.64
C TYR A 101 -8.87 8.66 8.51
N PHE A 102 -9.85 9.50 8.25
CA PHE A 102 -10.12 10.71 9.02
C PHE A 102 -11.30 10.43 9.95
N ASP A 103 -11.01 10.29 11.25
CA ASP A 103 -12.02 10.05 12.28
C ASP A 103 -12.31 11.36 13.03
N ASP A 104 -13.54 11.54 13.53
CA ASP A 104 -13.88 12.59 14.53
C ASP A 104 -14.14 12.03 15.93
N THR A 105 -14.02 10.71 16.12
CA THR A 105 -14.52 10.00 17.31
C THR A 105 -13.57 10.00 18.51
N ASP A 106 -12.34 10.51 18.37
CA ASP A 106 -11.31 10.48 19.42
C ASP A 106 -10.88 11.91 19.83
N GLN A 107 -11.85 12.78 20.15
CA GLN A 107 -11.59 14.11 20.73
C GLN A 107 -11.02 14.03 22.17
N ASP A 108 -11.03 12.86 22.81
CA ASP A 108 -10.67 12.69 24.23
C ASP A 108 -9.22 12.21 24.50
N LYS A 109 -8.39 11.98 23.46
CA LYS A 109 -6.98 11.68 23.69
C LYS A 109 -6.17 12.97 23.74
N PRO A 110 -5.47 13.28 24.85
CA PRO A 110 -4.61 14.45 24.90
C PRO A 110 -3.53 14.31 23.83
N LYS A 111 -3.60 15.15 22.79
CA LYS A 111 -2.47 15.34 21.88
C LYS A 111 -1.31 15.82 22.73
N ALA A 112 -0.24 15.05 22.80
CA ALA A 112 1.03 15.57 23.30
C ALA A 112 1.32 16.85 22.50
N ALA A 113 1.61 17.96 23.19
CA ALA A 113 1.77 19.28 22.56
C ALA A 113 2.85 19.30 21.45
N ASP A 114 3.71 18.28 21.42
CA ASP A 114 4.83 18.12 20.49
C ASP A 114 4.60 17.06 19.40
N ALA A 115 3.38 16.52 19.23
CA ALA A 115 3.11 15.55 18.17
C ALA A 115 3.24 16.20 16.77
N PRO A 116 4.03 15.63 15.85
CA PRO A 116 4.19 16.19 14.51
C PRO A 116 2.84 16.27 13.77
N SER A 117 2.66 17.35 12.99
CA SER A 117 1.51 17.43 12.08
C SER A 117 1.59 16.30 11.06
N LEU A 118 0.64 15.37 11.13
CA LEU A 118 0.49 14.28 10.17
C LEU A 118 -0.22 14.73 8.88
N PHE A 119 -0.60 16.01 8.80
CA PHE A 119 -1.19 16.62 7.61
C PHE A 119 -0.10 17.21 6.73
N GLY A 120 -0.07 16.74 5.48
CA GLY A 120 0.96 17.09 4.51
C GLY A 120 2.08 16.05 4.51
N TRP A 121 2.50 15.71 3.29
CA TRP A 121 3.63 14.84 3.01
C TRP A 121 4.13 15.20 1.62
N HIS A 122 5.32 14.75 1.27
CA HIS A 122 5.92 15.05 -0.03
C HIS A 122 6.44 13.77 -0.68
N VAL A 123 6.46 13.78 -2.00
CA VAL A 123 7.10 12.74 -2.81
C VAL A 123 8.46 13.29 -3.20
N ASP A 124 9.52 12.73 -2.61
CA ASP A 124 10.88 13.13 -2.96
C ASP A 124 11.35 12.48 -4.27
N ARG A 125 12.56 12.87 -4.72
CA ARG A 125 13.11 12.36 -5.98
C ARG A 125 13.36 10.84 -5.94
N SER A 126 13.79 10.30 -4.81
CA SER A 126 14.08 8.87 -4.67
C SER A 126 12.82 8.02 -4.81
N VAL A 127 11.68 8.52 -4.32
CA VAL A 127 10.38 7.89 -4.52
C VAL A 127 10.02 7.90 -6.01
N LEU A 128 10.16 9.04 -6.68
CA LEU A 128 9.87 9.14 -8.12
C LEU A 128 10.76 8.22 -8.96
N ASP A 129 12.05 8.12 -8.64
CA ASP A 129 12.99 7.23 -9.33
C ASP A 129 12.60 5.76 -9.14
N PHE A 130 12.21 5.37 -7.94
CA PHE A 130 11.73 4.00 -7.67
C PHE A 130 10.43 3.67 -8.41
N LEU A 131 9.44 4.57 -8.37
CA LEU A 131 8.17 4.39 -9.08
C LEU A 131 8.42 4.28 -10.59
N SER A 132 9.27 5.14 -11.14
CA SER A 132 9.64 5.09 -12.56
C SER A 132 10.38 3.80 -12.92
N ALA A 133 11.30 3.32 -12.08
CA ALA A 133 12.07 2.10 -12.35
C ALA A 133 11.19 0.85 -12.32
N THR A 134 10.24 0.80 -11.39
CA THR A 134 9.36 -0.36 -11.18
C THR A 134 8.10 -0.33 -12.04
N GLY A 135 7.77 0.84 -12.62
CA GLY A 135 6.49 1.06 -13.28
C GLY A 135 5.31 1.05 -12.30
N ALA A 136 5.57 1.28 -11.02
CA ALA A 136 4.55 1.30 -10.00
C ALA A 136 3.77 2.62 -10.02
N GLU A 137 2.46 2.52 -9.84
CA GLU A 137 1.60 3.67 -9.63
C GLU A 137 1.69 4.15 -8.17
N LEU A 138 1.40 5.43 -7.93
CA LEU A 138 1.15 5.95 -6.60
C LEU A 138 -0.36 6.17 -6.48
N ASP A 139 -0.97 5.51 -5.51
CA ASP A 139 -2.41 5.62 -5.24
C ASP A 139 -2.66 6.03 -3.79
N VAL A 140 -3.70 6.83 -3.58
CA VAL A 140 -4.02 7.45 -2.30
C VAL A 140 -5.51 7.29 -2.02
N ASP A 141 -5.83 6.41 -1.09
CA ASP A 141 -7.18 6.23 -0.58
C ASP A 141 -7.40 7.11 0.65
N GLU A 142 -8.45 7.93 0.60
CA GLU A 142 -8.87 8.79 1.70
C GLU A 142 -10.31 8.46 2.07
N TYR A 143 -10.52 8.08 3.33
CA TYR A 143 -11.83 7.73 3.86
C TYR A 143 -12.20 8.67 4.99
N ASP A 144 -13.32 9.37 4.80
CA ASP A 144 -13.99 10.07 5.87
C ASP A 144 -14.80 9.07 6.69
N MET A 145 -14.46 8.94 7.98
CA MET A 145 -15.11 8.07 8.94
C MET A 145 -15.90 8.88 9.99
N THR A 146 -16.09 10.18 9.75
CA THR A 146 -17.05 10.96 10.52
C THR A 146 -18.44 10.34 10.37
N ARG A 147 -19.19 10.28 11.48
CA ARG A 147 -20.55 9.74 11.44
C ARG A 147 -21.42 10.77 10.73
N ASP A 148 -22.07 10.37 9.64
CA ASP A 148 -23.21 11.12 9.13
C ASP A 148 -24.30 11.10 10.21
N ASP A 149 -24.61 12.25 10.80
CA ASP A 149 -25.72 12.45 11.73
C ASP A 149 -27.10 12.36 11.02
N GLU A 150 -27.31 11.37 10.14
CA GLU A 150 -28.50 11.31 9.27
C GLU A 150 -29.61 10.34 9.71
N TYR A 151 -29.59 9.85 10.97
CA TYR A 151 -30.72 9.10 11.53
C TYR A 151 -31.06 9.49 12.98
N ALA A 152 -31.23 10.79 13.21
CA ALA A 152 -31.99 11.29 14.36
C ALA A 152 -33.22 12.09 13.86
N ALA A 153 -34.24 11.36 13.42
CA ALA A 153 -35.60 11.88 13.21
C ALA A 153 -36.61 10.88 13.76
#